data_AF-A0A3D2X611-F1
#
_entry.id   AF-A0A3D2X611-F1
#
_cell.length_a   1.000
_cell.length_b   1.000
_cell.length_c   1.000
_cell.angle_alpha   90.00
_cell.angle_beta   90.00
_cell.angle_gamma   90.00
#
_symmetry.space_group_name_H-M   'P 1'
#
loop_
_entity.id
_entity.type
_entity.pdbx_description
1 polymer ?
#
loop_
_entity_poly.entity_id
_entity_poly.type
_entity_poly.pdbx_seq_one_letter_code
_entity_poly.pdbx_strand_id
1 'polypeptide(L)'
;MGSYTNSIKQKKDKVKATKVKTNQNENDSKDNSSQNKNDSKDNPIRNNKKLQLNKAIHILSIIIIMIGTYLLIDILWISPTKSNKEMKEIQEIYGNNNSIPEDIKTPSIPKETDDQLTTAETSEIIPLEKFNHLLELNPDVKGWIQIEGTNINYPVLQSSKDEPEYYLTRNMKKEDDRFGSIFLDTNTDIETPTQCFLIHGHNMTSTGNMFHELMNYNDLDFLINSPIIQFDTLYEEDRKS
;
A
#
# COMPACT_ATOMS: atom_id res chain seq x y z
N MET A 1 40.84 -44.94 27.94
CA MET A 1 42.24 -44.95 27.49
C MET A 1 42.67 -43.49 27.36
N GLY A 2 43.54 -43.01 28.27
CA GLY A 2 44.20 -41.67 28.33
C GLY A 2 43.27 -40.46 28.54
N SER A 3 43.18 -39.71 29.65
CA SER A 3 44.15 -39.10 30.60
C SER A 3 45.08 -38.02 30.03
N TYR A 4 45.24 -36.94 30.83
CA TYR A 4 46.23 -35.84 30.86
C TYR A 4 45.69 -34.42 30.51
N THR A 5 45.24 -33.61 31.50
CA THR A 5 45.96 -32.63 32.40
C THR A 5 46.28 -31.28 31.71
N ASN A 6 46.32 -30.07 32.31
CA ASN A 6 46.21 -29.54 33.68
C ASN A 6 46.16 -27.99 33.65
N SER A 7 45.93 -27.40 34.84
CA SER A 7 46.43 -26.10 35.37
C SER A 7 45.37 -24.97 35.47
N ILE A 8 44.77 -24.63 36.62
CA ILE A 8 45.19 -24.28 38.01
C ILE A 8 45.59 -22.80 38.22
N LYS A 9 44.75 -22.06 38.98
CA LYS A 9 45.00 -21.10 40.11
C LYS A 9 43.84 -20.09 40.19
N GLN A 10 42.97 -19.97 41.21
CA GLN A 10 43.04 -19.85 42.69
C GLN A 10 43.81 -18.64 43.28
N LYS A 11 43.04 -17.69 43.86
CA LYS A 11 43.22 -16.91 45.13
C LYS A 11 42.08 -15.87 45.17
N LYS A 12 41.12 -15.73 46.11
CA LYS A 12 40.96 -15.85 47.58
C LYS A 12 41.71 -14.82 48.45
N ASP A 13 40.91 -14.25 49.37
CA ASP A 13 41.17 -13.50 50.62
C ASP A 13 41.12 -11.96 50.56
N LYS A 14 40.60 -11.21 51.54
CA LYS A 14 39.71 -11.39 52.73
C LYS A 14 39.47 -9.98 53.33
N VAL A 15 38.24 -9.75 53.84
CA VAL A 15 37.87 -9.14 55.15
C VAL A 15 38.46 -7.79 55.59
N LYS A 16 37.57 -6.84 55.96
CA LYS A 16 37.53 -6.25 57.32
C LYS A 16 36.23 -5.48 57.61
N ALA A 17 35.60 -5.88 58.71
CA ALA A 17 34.52 -5.20 59.40
C ALA A 17 35.09 -4.23 60.44
N THR A 18 34.38 -3.13 60.70
CA THR A 18 34.55 -2.34 61.93
C THR A 18 33.18 -1.89 62.42
N LYS A 19 32.86 -2.26 63.66
CA LYS A 19 31.69 -1.88 64.45
C LYS A 19 32.25 -1.23 65.71
N VAL A 20 31.81 -0.02 66.06
CA VAL A 20 32.14 0.63 67.33
C VAL A 20 30.84 1.15 67.96
N LYS A 21 30.53 0.64 69.16
CA LYS A 21 29.59 1.20 70.17
C LYS A 21 30.34 2.34 70.89
N THR A 22 29.74 3.36 71.52
CA THR A 22 28.93 3.30 72.76
C THR A 22 28.65 4.77 73.17
N ASN A 23 27.45 5.09 73.67
CA ASN A 23 27.24 5.64 75.04
C ASN A 23 25.82 6.18 75.24
N GLN A 24 25.24 5.72 76.35
CA GLN A 24 24.03 6.22 76.99
C GLN A 24 24.33 7.56 77.68
N ASN A 25 23.33 8.43 77.79
CA ASN A 25 23.08 9.18 79.01
C ASN A 25 21.60 9.57 79.10
N GLU A 26 21.08 9.38 80.30
CA GLU A 26 19.72 9.58 80.77
C GLU A 26 19.60 10.99 81.40
N ASN A 27 18.36 11.48 81.50
CA ASN A 27 17.80 12.49 82.43
C ASN A 27 17.40 13.90 81.94
N ASP A 28 16.17 14.22 82.39
CA ASP A 28 15.59 15.51 82.78
C ASP A 28 14.86 16.42 81.75
N SER A 29 13.55 16.18 81.67
CA SER A 29 12.45 17.12 82.01
C SER A 29 12.69 18.63 81.87
N LYS A 30 12.01 19.26 80.89
CA LYS A 30 10.96 20.32 81.04
C LYS A 30 10.87 21.22 79.81
N ASP A 31 9.67 21.19 79.23
CA ASP A 31 8.84 22.33 78.81
C ASP A 31 9.27 23.33 77.70
N ASN A 32 8.28 23.60 76.82
CA ASN A 32 8.09 24.71 75.89
C ASN A 32 9.05 24.93 74.69
N SER A 33 8.54 24.72 73.47
CA SER A 33 7.89 25.80 72.68
C SER A 33 7.78 25.46 71.18
N SER A 34 6.61 25.79 70.63
CA SER A 34 6.40 26.31 69.27
C SER A 34 6.61 25.41 68.03
N GLN A 35 5.46 24.96 67.50
CA GLN A 35 5.08 24.92 66.09
C GLN A 35 6.18 24.81 65.01
N ASN A 36 6.22 23.67 64.32
CA ASN A 36 6.13 23.66 62.85
C ASN A 36 5.63 22.30 62.34
N LYS A 37 4.31 22.08 62.38
CA LYS A 37 3.64 21.10 61.52
C LYS A 37 3.13 21.83 60.29
N ASN A 38 3.97 21.94 59.27
CA ASN A 38 3.48 22.09 57.91
C ASN A 38 3.18 20.68 57.35
N ASP A 39 2.14 20.05 57.92
CA ASP A 39 1.46 18.96 57.24
C ASP A 39 0.69 19.58 56.08
N SER A 40 1.23 19.41 54.88
CA SER A 40 0.57 19.73 53.61
C SER A 40 -0.82 19.08 53.60
N LYS A 41 -1.87 19.88 53.78
CA LYS A 41 -3.25 19.45 53.53
C LYS A 41 -3.42 19.27 52.03
N ASP A 42 -3.05 18.08 51.55
CA ASP A 42 -3.41 17.62 50.22
C ASP A 42 -4.93 17.53 50.12
N ASN A 43 -5.52 18.45 49.35
CA ASN A 43 -6.96 18.58 49.19
C ASN A 43 -7.51 17.39 48.37
N PRO A 44 -8.36 16.51 48.93
CA PRO A 44 -8.80 15.26 48.28
C PRO A 44 -9.54 15.48 46.96
N ILE A 45 -10.13 16.67 46.76
CA ILE A 45 -10.83 17.06 45.53
C ILE A 45 -9.85 17.22 44.35
N ARG A 46 -8.62 17.68 44.60
CA ARG A 46 -7.59 17.85 43.55
C ARG A 46 -7.06 16.49 43.07
N ASN A 47 -6.94 15.52 43.96
CA ASN A 47 -6.44 14.18 43.65
C ASN A 47 -7.46 13.37 42.82
N ASN A 48 -8.75 13.49 43.12
CA ASN A 48 -9.81 12.85 42.33
C ASN A 48 -9.92 13.43 40.92
N LYS A 49 -9.77 14.76 40.75
CA LYS A 49 -9.77 15.41 39.43
C LYS A 49 -8.54 15.02 38.60
N LYS A 50 -7.35 14.94 39.20
CA LYS A 50 -6.14 14.44 38.53
C LYS A 50 -6.28 12.97 38.10
N LEU A 51 -6.88 12.13 38.94
CA LEU A 51 -7.14 10.73 38.61
C LEU A 51 -8.13 10.58 37.45
N GLN A 52 -9.21 11.37 37.45
CA GLN A 52 -10.19 11.42 36.36
C GLN A 52 -9.54 11.89 35.05
N LEU A 53 -8.67 12.91 35.12
CA LEU A 53 -7.92 13.44 33.98
C LEU A 53 -6.96 12.39 33.39
N ASN A 54 -6.20 11.67 34.22
CA ASN A 54 -5.29 10.63 33.75
C ASN A 54 -6.06 9.48 33.08
N LYS A 55 -7.21 9.08 33.62
CA LYS A 55 -8.09 8.09 32.99
C LYS A 55 -8.58 8.56 31.62
N ALA A 56 -9.00 9.83 31.50
CA ALA A 56 -9.42 10.41 30.23
C ALA A 56 -8.28 10.41 29.20
N ILE A 57 -7.05 10.76 29.61
CA ILE A 57 -5.86 10.72 28.75
C ILE A 57 -5.57 9.28 28.28
N HIS A 58 -5.67 8.29 29.16
CA HIS A 58 -5.48 6.89 28.77
C HIS A 58 -6.56 6.40 27.79
N ILE A 59 -7.83 6.76 28.00
CA ILE A 59 -8.92 6.42 27.07
C ILE A 59 -8.67 7.06 25.71
N LEU A 60 -8.30 8.35 25.68
CA LEU A 60 -7.97 9.06 24.44
C LEU A 60 -6.79 8.41 23.72
N SER A 61 -5.74 8.00 24.45
CA SER A 61 -4.60 7.29 23.88
C SER A 61 -5.01 5.96 23.25
N ILE A 62 -5.89 5.20 23.89
CA ILE A 62 -6.40 3.94 23.32
C ILE A 62 -7.17 4.22 22.04
N ILE A 63 -8.04 5.25 22.01
CA ILE A 63 -8.80 5.62 20.82
C ILE A 63 -7.86 5.97 19.65
N ILE A 64 -6.83 6.77 19.90
CA ILE A 64 -5.84 7.14 18.87
C ILE A 64 -5.11 5.88 18.35
N ILE A 65 -4.73 4.96 19.24
CA ILE A 65 -4.10 3.69 18.85
C ILE A 65 -5.08 2.83 18.03
N MET A 66 -6.36 2.77 18.39
CA MET A 66 -7.37 2.03 17.64
C MET A 66 -7.56 2.61 16.24
N ILE A 67 -7.59 3.94 16.10
CA ILE A 67 -7.67 4.61 14.80
C ILE A 67 -6.40 4.32 13.98
N GLY A 68 -5.22 4.47 14.58
CA GLY A 68 -3.95 4.21 13.90
C GLY A 68 -3.80 2.75 13.45
N THR A 69 -4.21 1.80 14.29
CA THR A 69 -4.19 0.36 13.95
C THR A 69 -5.20 0.03 12.86
N TYR A 70 -6.39 0.64 12.87
CA TYR A 70 -7.35 0.50 11.78
C TYR A 70 -6.79 1.01 10.45
N LEU A 71 -6.22 2.23 10.42
CA LEU A 71 -5.61 2.79 9.22
C LEU A 71 -4.43 1.93 8.72
N LEU A 72 -3.66 1.33 9.65
CA LEU A 72 -2.57 0.42 9.30
C LEU A 72 -3.08 -0.89 8.69
N ILE A 73 -4.19 -1.44 9.18
CA ILE A 73 -4.80 -2.65 8.61
C ILE A 73 -5.38 -2.35 7.23
N ASP A 74 -6.03 -1.19 7.08
CA ASP A 74 -6.60 -0.76 5.81
C ASP A 74 -5.52 -0.66 4.72
N ILE A 75 -4.40 0.02 5.02
CA ILE A 75 -3.31 0.22 4.06
C ILE A 75 -2.53 -1.06 3.73
N LEU A 76 -2.40 -1.99 4.68
CA LEU A 76 -1.60 -3.21 4.51
C LEU A 76 -2.39 -4.41 3.98
N TRP A 77 -3.69 -4.49 4.25
CA TRP A 77 -4.51 -5.67 3.92
C TRP A 77 -5.73 -5.33 3.08
N ILE A 78 -6.55 -4.36 3.50
CA ILE A 78 -7.86 -4.12 2.86
C ILE A 78 -7.68 -3.50 1.47
N SER A 79 -6.93 -2.42 1.36
CA SER A 79 -6.69 -1.71 0.10
C SER A 79 -5.99 -2.61 -0.94
N PRO A 80 -4.88 -3.32 -0.63
CA PRO A 80 -4.26 -4.25 -1.58
C PRO A 80 -5.18 -5.38 -2.03
N THR A 81 -5.97 -5.97 -1.11
CA THR A 81 -6.85 -7.10 -1.46
C THR A 81 -8.02 -6.66 -2.33
N LYS A 82 -8.60 -5.48 -2.07
CA LYS A 82 -9.63 -4.88 -2.92
C LYS A 82 -9.11 -4.65 -4.34
N SER A 83 -7.97 -3.95 -4.46
CA SER A 83 -7.37 -3.62 -5.76
C SER A 83 -6.98 -4.88 -6.55
N ASN A 84 -6.41 -5.90 -5.89
CA ASN A 84 -6.09 -7.19 -6.50
C ASN A 84 -7.33 -7.93 -7.01
N LYS A 85 -8.47 -7.84 -6.29
CA LYS A 85 -9.73 -8.47 -6.72
C LYS A 85 -10.27 -7.78 -7.96
N GLU A 86 -10.31 -6.45 -7.96
CA GLU A 86 -10.76 -5.66 -9.12
C GLU A 86 -9.90 -5.94 -10.34
N MET A 87 -8.58 -6.00 -10.17
CA MET A 87 -7.68 -6.30 -11.29
C MET A 87 -7.92 -7.70 -11.87
N LYS A 88 -8.17 -8.71 -11.02
CA LYS A 88 -8.51 -10.06 -11.51
C LYS A 88 -9.81 -10.07 -12.30
N GLU A 89 -10.83 -9.34 -11.86
CA GLU A 89 -12.08 -9.19 -12.60
C GLU A 89 -11.83 -8.56 -13.99
N ILE A 90 -10.97 -7.53 -14.06
CA ILE A 90 -10.58 -6.89 -15.32
C ILE A 90 -9.81 -7.86 -16.24
N GLN A 91 -8.89 -8.65 -15.68
CA GLN A 91 -8.15 -9.69 -16.41
C GLN A 91 -9.07 -10.79 -16.95
N GLU A 92 -10.08 -11.18 -16.16
CA GLU A 92 -11.09 -12.15 -16.58
C GLU A 92 -11.96 -11.60 -17.71
N ILE A 93 -12.38 -10.33 -17.64
CA ILE A 93 -13.12 -9.67 -18.73
C ILE A 93 -12.32 -9.72 -20.03
N TYR A 94 -11.04 -9.30 -19.96
CA TYR A 94 -10.15 -9.29 -21.12
C TYR A 94 -9.87 -10.68 -21.68
N GLY A 95 -9.68 -11.68 -20.81
CA GLY A 95 -9.39 -13.06 -21.20
C GLY A 95 -10.61 -13.84 -21.72
N ASN A 96 -11.81 -13.54 -21.23
CA ASN A 96 -12.99 -14.37 -21.51
C ASN A 96 -13.91 -13.86 -22.61
N ASN A 97 -13.90 -12.57 -22.97
CA ASN A 97 -14.66 -11.94 -24.09
C ASN A 97 -16.08 -12.50 -24.40
N ASN A 98 -16.77 -13.12 -23.44
CA ASN A 98 -18.07 -13.78 -23.65
C ASN A 98 -18.89 -14.10 -22.38
N SER A 99 -18.59 -13.53 -21.20
CA SER A 99 -19.46 -13.72 -20.02
C SER A 99 -19.29 -12.63 -18.97
N ILE A 100 -20.33 -11.82 -18.76
CA ILE A 100 -20.48 -10.90 -17.63
C ILE A 100 -21.13 -11.66 -16.46
N PRO A 101 -20.59 -11.61 -15.23
CA PRO A 101 -21.36 -11.88 -14.01
C PRO A 101 -22.35 -10.73 -13.74
N GLU A 102 -23.62 -11.06 -13.57
CA GLU A 102 -24.83 -10.19 -13.57
C GLU A 102 -24.91 -9.02 -12.55
N ASP A 103 -23.84 -8.59 -11.87
CA ASP A 103 -23.94 -7.64 -10.74
C ASP A 103 -23.54 -6.19 -11.05
N ILE A 104 -23.51 -5.78 -12.33
CA ILE A 104 -23.40 -4.35 -12.68
C ILE A 104 -24.71 -3.89 -13.32
N LYS A 105 -25.67 -3.50 -12.48
CA LYS A 105 -26.85 -2.76 -12.92
C LYS A 105 -26.61 -1.25 -12.83
N THR A 106 -26.91 -0.58 -13.95
CA THR A 106 -27.46 0.80 -14.12
C THR A 106 -26.46 1.88 -14.60
N PRO A 107 -26.86 2.89 -15.41
CA PRO A 107 -28.00 3.02 -16.33
C PRO A 107 -27.60 3.08 -17.81
N SER A 108 -28.38 2.39 -18.62
CA SER A 108 -28.54 2.58 -20.05
C SER A 108 -28.89 4.03 -20.43
N ILE A 109 -28.15 4.61 -21.38
CA ILE A 109 -28.53 5.80 -22.16
C ILE A 109 -28.85 5.33 -23.60
N PRO A 110 -29.87 5.91 -24.27
CA PRO A 110 -30.61 5.25 -25.34
C PRO A 110 -29.83 5.04 -26.64
N LYS A 111 -30.09 3.87 -27.23
CA LYS A 111 -29.82 3.52 -28.62
C LYS A 111 -30.76 4.32 -29.52
N GLU A 112 -30.25 5.31 -30.25
CA GLU A 112 -30.90 5.78 -31.47
C GLU A 112 -30.11 5.29 -32.67
N THR A 113 -30.79 4.43 -33.43
CA THR A 113 -30.46 4.01 -34.78
C THR A 113 -30.80 5.16 -35.72
N ASP A 114 -29.85 5.61 -36.52
CA ASP A 114 -30.16 6.17 -37.84
C ASP A 114 -29.18 5.61 -38.87
N ASP A 115 -29.70 4.76 -39.73
CA ASP A 115 -29.04 4.32 -40.96
C ASP A 115 -28.98 5.51 -41.90
N GLN A 116 -27.77 5.92 -42.31
CA GLN A 116 -27.58 6.48 -43.66
C GLN A 116 -26.13 6.40 -44.11
N LEU A 117 -25.91 5.43 -44.99
CA LEU A 117 -24.70 5.15 -45.76
C LEU A 117 -24.44 6.28 -46.78
N THR A 118 -23.28 6.93 -46.75
CA THR A 118 -22.65 7.54 -47.94
C THR A 118 -21.13 7.53 -47.80
N THR A 119 -20.51 6.87 -48.78
CA THR A 119 -19.09 6.58 -48.99
C THR A 119 -18.16 7.78 -48.94
N ALA A 120 -17.20 7.74 -48.00
CA ALA A 120 -15.85 8.25 -48.17
C ALA A 120 -14.90 7.20 -47.56
N GLU A 121 -13.87 6.79 -48.31
CA GLU A 121 -12.87 5.82 -47.86
C GLU A 121 -12.00 6.42 -46.74
N THR A 122 -12.53 6.44 -45.53
CA THR A 122 -11.76 6.43 -44.29
C THR A 122 -11.93 5.02 -43.76
N SER A 123 -10.88 4.20 -43.82
CA SER A 123 -10.85 2.92 -43.11
C SER A 123 -11.14 3.20 -41.63
N GLU A 124 -12.37 2.93 -41.20
CA GLU A 124 -12.77 3.01 -39.79
C GLU A 124 -11.81 2.10 -39.02
N ILE A 125 -10.99 2.71 -38.17
CA ILE A 125 -10.11 1.96 -37.28
C ILE A 125 -11.01 1.41 -36.17
N ILE A 126 -11.49 0.19 -36.37
CA ILE A 126 -12.41 -0.46 -35.42
C ILE A 126 -11.56 -1.03 -34.27
N PRO A 127 -11.88 -0.72 -33.00
CA PRO A 127 -11.26 -1.38 -31.85
C PRO A 127 -11.36 -2.90 -31.94
N LEU A 128 -10.33 -3.63 -31.49
CA LEU A 128 -10.38 -5.08 -31.43
C LEU A 128 -11.49 -5.53 -30.48
N GLU A 129 -12.24 -6.57 -30.84
CA GLU A 129 -13.41 -7.05 -30.11
C GLU A 129 -13.12 -7.34 -28.63
N LYS A 130 -11.90 -7.81 -28.32
CA LYS A 130 -11.42 -8.08 -26.96
C LYS A 130 -11.39 -6.85 -26.03
N PHE A 131 -11.41 -5.65 -26.59
CA PHE A 131 -11.46 -4.41 -25.81
C PHE A 131 -12.88 -3.88 -25.61
N ASN A 132 -13.91 -4.41 -26.29
CA ASN A 132 -15.27 -3.85 -26.25
C ASN A 132 -15.81 -3.72 -24.82
N HIS A 133 -15.73 -4.78 -24.02
CA HIS A 133 -16.18 -4.74 -22.62
C HIS A 133 -15.32 -3.85 -21.73
N LEU A 134 -14.02 -3.72 -22.03
CA LEU A 134 -13.15 -2.81 -21.30
C LEU A 134 -13.49 -1.35 -21.63
N LEU A 135 -13.82 -1.05 -22.88
CA LEU A 135 -14.25 0.28 -23.33
C LEU A 135 -15.62 0.67 -22.75
N GLU A 136 -16.54 -0.29 -22.58
CA GLU A 136 -17.81 -0.07 -21.89
C GLU A 136 -17.61 0.36 -20.43
N LEU A 137 -16.58 -0.19 -19.76
CA LEU A 137 -16.26 0.14 -18.38
C LEU A 137 -15.43 1.43 -18.28
N ASN A 138 -14.47 1.64 -19.18
CA ASN A 138 -13.71 2.88 -19.28
C ASN A 138 -13.25 3.15 -20.73
N PRO A 139 -13.73 4.24 -21.37
CA PRO A 139 -13.34 4.60 -22.73
C PRO A 139 -11.87 5.06 -22.87
N ASP A 140 -11.19 5.30 -21.74
CA ASP A 140 -9.79 5.73 -21.71
C ASP A 140 -8.82 4.53 -21.88
N VAL A 141 -9.33 3.31 -22.06
CA VAL A 141 -8.52 2.12 -22.38
C VAL A 141 -7.93 2.26 -23.78
N LYS A 142 -6.60 2.11 -23.87
CA LYS A 142 -5.83 2.25 -25.12
C LYS A 142 -5.02 1.00 -25.48
N GLY A 143 -4.95 0.03 -24.58
CA GLY A 143 -4.28 -1.22 -24.84
C GLY A 143 -4.19 -2.13 -23.62
N TRP A 144 -3.36 -3.14 -23.75
CA TRP A 144 -3.10 -4.15 -22.72
C TRP A 144 -1.62 -4.53 -22.74
N ILE A 145 -0.98 -4.55 -21.57
CA ILE A 145 0.41 -4.95 -21.42
C ILE A 145 0.51 -6.25 -20.63
N GLN A 146 1.29 -7.19 -21.15
CA GLN A 146 1.51 -8.49 -20.53
C GLN A 146 2.97 -8.93 -20.69
N ILE A 147 3.53 -9.53 -19.63
CA ILE A 147 4.83 -10.19 -19.68
C ILE A 147 4.69 -11.61 -19.13
N GLU A 148 4.98 -12.61 -19.95
CA GLU A 148 4.87 -14.01 -19.55
C GLU A 148 5.88 -14.35 -18.44
N GLY A 149 5.42 -15.11 -17.45
CA GLY A 149 6.23 -15.45 -16.27
C GLY A 149 6.26 -14.37 -15.18
N THR A 150 5.48 -13.29 -15.35
CA THR A 150 5.36 -12.19 -14.39
C THR A 150 3.91 -11.97 -13.95
N ASN A 151 3.70 -11.12 -12.96
CA ASN A 151 2.39 -10.60 -12.60
C ASN A 151 1.94 -9.39 -13.46
N ILE A 152 2.77 -8.94 -14.41
CA ILE A 152 2.46 -7.83 -15.32
C ILE A 152 1.46 -8.33 -16.34
N ASN A 153 0.19 -7.96 -16.13
CA ASN A 153 -0.95 -8.30 -16.96
C ASN A 153 -2.05 -7.26 -16.69
N TYR A 154 -1.97 -6.10 -17.34
CA TYR A 154 -2.71 -4.90 -16.96
C TYR A 154 -3.31 -4.17 -18.17
N PRO A 155 -4.49 -3.54 -18.01
CA PRO A 155 -4.97 -2.58 -18.99
C PRO A 155 -4.08 -1.35 -19.00
N VAL A 156 -3.90 -0.76 -20.18
CA VAL A 156 -3.16 0.49 -20.36
C VAL A 156 -4.15 1.59 -20.70
N LEU A 157 -4.22 2.60 -19.83
CA LEU A 157 -5.13 3.74 -19.94
C LEU A 157 -4.42 4.96 -20.52
N GLN A 158 -5.16 5.99 -20.92
CA GLN A 158 -4.58 7.28 -21.28
C GLN A 158 -5.51 8.41 -20.86
N SER A 159 -4.96 9.39 -20.13
CA SER A 159 -5.73 10.56 -19.69
C SER A 159 -5.73 11.68 -20.73
N SER A 160 -6.51 12.73 -20.47
CA SER A 160 -6.48 13.95 -21.28
C SER A 160 -5.15 14.70 -21.10
N LYS A 161 -4.78 15.50 -22.10
CA LYS A 161 -3.59 16.37 -22.04
C LYS A 161 -3.64 17.42 -20.93
N ASP A 162 -4.83 17.76 -20.46
CA ASP A 162 -5.01 18.72 -19.36
C ASP A 162 -4.64 18.11 -18.00
N GLU A 163 -4.75 16.78 -17.85
CA GLU A 163 -4.45 16.05 -16.61
C GLU A 163 -3.58 14.80 -16.90
N PRO A 164 -2.30 14.98 -17.25
CA PRO A 164 -1.42 13.86 -17.65
C PRO A 164 -1.16 12.85 -16.53
N GLU A 165 -1.34 13.24 -15.27
CA GLU A 165 -1.12 12.39 -14.09
C GLU A 165 -2.43 11.79 -13.55
N TYR A 166 -3.57 11.92 -14.26
CA TYR A 166 -4.89 11.51 -13.75
C TYR A 166 -4.94 10.08 -13.22
N TYR A 167 -4.25 9.16 -13.91
CA TYR A 167 -4.20 7.73 -13.59
C TYR A 167 -3.07 7.34 -12.62
N LEU A 168 -2.29 8.30 -12.14
CA LEU A 168 -1.29 8.07 -11.10
C LEU A 168 -1.94 7.65 -9.77
N THR A 169 -3.15 8.14 -9.48
CA THR A 169 -3.90 7.82 -8.24
C THR A 169 -5.32 7.36 -8.51
N ARG A 170 -5.59 6.80 -9.69
CA ARG A 170 -6.91 6.29 -10.07
C ARG A 170 -6.83 4.91 -10.71
N ASN A 171 -7.80 4.07 -10.37
CA ASN A 171 -7.95 2.75 -10.97
C ASN A 171 -8.69 2.84 -12.33
N MET A 172 -8.88 1.69 -12.97
CA MET A 172 -9.58 1.56 -14.25
C MET A 172 -11.03 2.08 -14.18
N LYS A 173 -11.70 2.02 -13.03
CA LYS A 173 -13.07 2.54 -12.83
C LYS A 173 -13.10 4.06 -12.57
N LYS A 174 -11.97 4.75 -12.71
CA LYS A 174 -11.77 6.18 -12.37
C LYS A 174 -12.00 6.51 -10.89
N GLU A 175 -11.97 5.51 -10.02
CA GLU A 175 -12.04 5.68 -8.57
C GLU A 175 -10.65 5.99 -8.01
N ASP A 176 -10.59 6.73 -6.90
CA ASP A 176 -9.33 7.00 -6.21
C ASP A 176 -8.71 5.69 -5.71
N ASP A 177 -7.51 5.38 -6.21
CA ASP A 177 -6.72 4.24 -5.80
C ASP A 177 -5.26 4.69 -5.66
N ARG A 178 -4.70 4.50 -4.47
CA ARG A 178 -3.29 4.81 -4.17
C ARG A 178 -2.31 3.99 -5.02
N PHE A 179 -2.76 2.87 -5.59
CA PHE A 179 -1.95 2.05 -6.49
C PHE A 179 -1.96 2.55 -7.93
N GLY A 180 -2.90 3.44 -8.28
CA GLY A 180 -3.06 3.99 -9.62
C GLY A 180 -3.37 2.92 -10.68
N SER A 181 -3.07 3.27 -11.93
CA SER A 181 -3.17 2.37 -13.08
C SER A 181 -1.89 2.39 -13.91
N ILE A 182 -1.78 1.47 -14.87
CA ILE A 182 -0.80 1.57 -15.93
C ILE A 182 -1.36 2.51 -17.01
N PHE A 183 -0.59 3.51 -17.42
CA PHE A 183 -1.08 4.53 -18.36
C PHE A 183 -0.02 5.01 -19.35
N LEU A 184 -0.46 5.40 -20.54
CA LEU A 184 0.37 6.02 -21.58
C LEU A 184 0.57 7.50 -21.30
N ASP A 185 1.75 8.00 -21.66
CA ASP A 185 2.02 9.43 -21.71
C ASP A 185 1.07 10.13 -22.70
N THR A 186 0.58 11.31 -22.34
CA THR A 186 -0.38 12.08 -23.15
C THR A 186 0.18 12.60 -24.49
N ASN A 187 1.50 12.58 -24.68
CA ASN A 187 2.15 12.91 -25.95
C ASN A 187 2.24 11.73 -26.92
N THR A 188 1.89 10.53 -26.45
CA THR A 188 1.84 9.32 -27.24
C THR A 188 0.48 9.21 -27.93
N ASP A 189 0.46 8.79 -29.19
CA ASP A 189 -0.78 8.60 -29.94
C ASP A 189 -0.84 7.16 -30.46
N ILE A 190 -1.96 6.46 -30.20
CA ILE A 190 -2.19 5.08 -30.66
C ILE A 190 -2.94 5.02 -32.00
N GLU A 191 -3.66 6.08 -32.36
CA GLU A 191 -4.39 6.20 -33.64
C GLU A 191 -3.43 6.65 -34.74
N THR A 192 -2.48 7.52 -34.39
CA THR A 192 -1.30 7.81 -35.19
C THR A 192 -0.03 7.37 -34.45
N PRO A 193 0.31 6.06 -34.48
CA PRO A 193 1.40 5.48 -33.71
C PRO A 193 2.68 6.32 -33.72
N THR A 194 3.01 6.88 -32.57
CA THR A 194 4.30 7.54 -32.36
C THR A 194 5.43 6.51 -32.42
N GLN A 195 6.65 6.95 -32.73
CA GLN A 195 7.81 6.04 -32.83
C GLN A 195 8.14 5.31 -31.51
N CYS A 196 7.69 5.83 -30.38
CA CYS A 196 7.93 5.27 -29.06
C CYS A 196 6.66 5.42 -28.20
N PHE A 197 6.20 4.32 -27.60
CA PHE A 197 5.13 4.34 -26.60
C PHE A 197 5.76 4.48 -25.22
N LEU A 198 5.46 5.57 -24.51
CA LEU A 198 5.91 5.76 -23.13
C LEU A 198 4.80 5.33 -22.17
N ILE A 199 5.03 4.25 -21.42
CA ILE A 199 4.07 3.67 -20.48
C ILE A 199 4.59 3.87 -19.05
N HIS A 200 3.74 4.42 -18.18
CA HIS A 200 4.00 4.66 -16.78
C HIS A 200 3.22 3.69 -15.90
N GLY A 201 3.81 3.36 -14.75
CA GLY A 201 3.21 2.51 -13.74
C GLY A 201 4.00 2.59 -12.45
N HIS A 202 3.31 2.36 -11.33
CA HIS A 202 3.96 2.38 -10.03
C HIS A 202 4.90 1.18 -9.82
N ASN A 203 5.97 1.41 -9.06
CA ASN A 203 6.84 0.35 -8.55
C ASN A 203 6.40 -0.03 -7.13
N MET A 204 5.53 -1.04 -7.01
CA MET A 204 4.91 -1.42 -5.74
C MET A 204 5.72 -2.48 -4.98
N THR A 205 6.81 -2.09 -4.33
CA THR A 205 7.70 -3.01 -3.60
C THR A 205 7.02 -3.81 -2.48
N SER A 206 6.01 -3.25 -1.80
CA SER A 206 5.37 -3.95 -0.68
C SER A 206 4.43 -5.08 -1.12
N THR A 207 3.84 -4.98 -2.32
CA THR A 207 2.91 -5.99 -2.86
C THR A 207 3.51 -6.80 -3.99
N GLY A 208 4.57 -6.30 -4.63
CA GLY A 208 5.17 -6.88 -5.83
C GLY A 208 4.42 -6.56 -7.13
N ASN A 209 3.34 -5.77 -7.08
CA ASN A 209 2.44 -5.54 -8.21
C ASN A 209 2.90 -4.41 -9.16
N MET A 210 2.09 -4.15 -10.19
CA MET A 210 2.28 -3.08 -11.17
C MET A 210 3.61 -3.29 -11.90
N PHE A 211 4.47 -2.27 -11.98
CA PHE A 211 5.77 -2.38 -12.65
C PHE A 211 6.91 -2.79 -11.72
N HIS A 212 6.62 -3.31 -10.52
CA HIS A 212 7.66 -3.78 -9.62
C HIS A 212 8.52 -4.89 -10.24
N GLU A 213 7.89 -5.87 -10.92
CA GLU A 213 8.62 -7.00 -11.51
C GLU A 213 9.52 -6.60 -12.68
N LEU A 214 9.40 -5.38 -13.22
CA LEU A 214 10.40 -4.86 -14.18
C LEU A 214 11.80 -4.77 -13.56
N MET A 215 11.90 -4.67 -12.23
CA MET A 215 13.19 -4.68 -11.53
C MET A 215 13.93 -6.01 -11.70
N ASN A 216 13.23 -7.10 -12.01
CA ASN A 216 13.83 -8.41 -12.24
C ASN A 216 14.67 -8.45 -13.53
N TYR A 217 14.45 -7.54 -14.49
CA TYR A 217 15.27 -7.43 -15.70
C TYR A 217 16.72 -6.97 -15.46
N ASN A 218 17.08 -6.59 -14.22
CA ASN A 218 18.47 -6.41 -13.83
C ASN A 218 19.23 -7.75 -13.71
N ASP A 219 18.50 -8.86 -13.59
CA ASP A 219 19.05 -10.21 -13.57
C ASP A 219 19.08 -10.81 -14.98
N LEU A 220 20.23 -11.38 -15.35
CA LEU A 220 20.44 -11.92 -16.69
C LEU A 220 19.60 -13.17 -16.96
N ASP A 221 19.43 -14.03 -15.96
CA ASP A 221 18.66 -15.26 -16.13
C ASP A 221 17.18 -14.94 -16.34
N PHE A 222 16.64 -13.95 -15.62
CA PHE A 222 15.29 -13.46 -15.84
C PHE A 222 15.11 -12.86 -17.25
N LEU A 223 16.05 -12.00 -17.70
CA LEU A 223 16.00 -11.42 -19.05
C LEU A 223 16.01 -12.49 -20.15
N ILE A 224 16.78 -13.56 -19.97
CA ILE A 224 16.83 -14.69 -20.93
C ILE A 224 15.52 -15.48 -20.94
N ASN A 225 14.88 -15.67 -19.79
CA ASN A 225 13.67 -16.48 -19.66
C ASN A 225 12.38 -15.71 -20.01
N SER A 226 12.36 -14.38 -19.85
CA SER A 226 11.20 -13.52 -20.15
C SER A 226 11.58 -12.34 -21.07
N PRO A 227 12.11 -12.58 -22.30
CA PRO A 227 12.64 -11.51 -23.15
C PRO A 227 11.57 -10.66 -23.85
N ILE A 228 10.33 -11.14 -23.91
CA ILE A 228 9.25 -10.53 -24.70
C ILE A 228 8.29 -9.80 -23.75
N ILE A 229 8.03 -8.54 -24.08
CA ILE A 229 6.97 -7.72 -23.49
C ILE A 229 5.87 -7.58 -24.54
N GLN A 230 4.70 -8.13 -24.29
CA GLN A 230 3.56 -8.05 -25.19
C GLN A 230 2.77 -6.78 -24.89
N PHE A 231 2.51 -6.00 -25.93
CA PHE A 231 1.67 -4.80 -25.81
C PHE A 231 0.68 -4.75 -26.96
N ASP A 232 -0.57 -5.09 -26.66
CA ASP A 232 -1.68 -4.95 -27.59
C ASP A 232 -2.23 -3.53 -27.51
N THR A 233 -2.27 -2.84 -28.65
CA THR A 233 -2.98 -1.56 -28.73
C THR A 233 -4.46 -1.81 -28.95
N LEU A 234 -5.28 -0.76 -28.83
CA LEU A 234 -6.72 -0.86 -29.08
C LEU A 234 -7.06 -1.40 -30.48
N TYR A 235 -6.15 -1.23 -31.45
CA TYR A 235 -6.41 -1.48 -32.87
C TYR A 235 -5.55 -2.60 -33.46
N GLU A 236 -4.41 -2.92 -32.86
CA GLU A 236 -3.47 -3.92 -33.35
C GLU A 236 -2.97 -4.81 -32.22
N GLU A 237 -2.99 -6.12 -32.46
CA GLU A 237 -2.39 -7.12 -31.59
C GLU A 237 -0.89 -7.23 -31.87
N ASP A 238 -0.10 -7.39 -30.81
CA ASP A 238 1.30 -7.72 -30.94
C ASP A 238 1.42 -9.15 -31.50
N ARG A 239 1.82 -9.26 -32.76
CA ARG A 239 1.95 -10.57 -33.41
C ARG A 239 3.11 -11.32 -32.77
N LYS A 240 2.78 -12.36 -32.01
CA LYS A 240 3.74 -13.35 -31.48
C LYS A 240 4.64 -13.83 -32.62
N SER A 241 5.86 -13.29 -32.70
CA SER A 241 6.90 -13.71 -33.65
C SER A 241 7.88 -14.67 -33.00
#